data_AF-D9W7F3-F1
#
_entry.id   AF-D9W7F3-F1
#
_cell.length_a   1.000
_cell.length_b   1.000
_cell.length_c   1.000
_cell.angle_alpha   90.00
_cell.angle_beta   90.00
_cell.angle_gamma   90.00
#
_symmetry.space_group_name_H-M   'P 1'
#
loop_
_entity.id
_entity.type
_entity.pdbx_description
1 polymer ?
#
loop_
_entity_poly.entity_id
_entity_poly.type
_entity_poly.pdbx_seq_one_letter_code
_entity_poly.pdbx_strand_id
1 'polypeptide(L)'
;MHTEQSEAHLDGAALHQALAIATAEEREDILRETVRAQLADILSPTPIDDDSNFLENGLTSLTALELTRKLMTLTDVEIPLVAILEYPSPARLGHYLAEAYAAVNSGDGATA
;
A
#
# COMPACT_ATOMS: atom_id res chain seq x y z
N MET A 1 21.11 26.64 -2.65
CA MET A 1 19.94 26.42 -3.51
C MET A 1 19.38 25.08 -3.09
N HIS A 2 18.20 25.04 -2.49
CA HIS A 2 17.57 23.82 -1.99
C HIS A 2 17.19 22.96 -3.20
N THR A 3 17.97 21.92 -3.44
CA THR A 3 17.69 20.88 -4.41
C THR A 3 16.42 20.15 -3.95
N GLU A 4 15.36 20.35 -4.73
CA GLU A 4 14.36 19.34 -5.08
C GLU A 4 13.83 18.55 -3.87
N GLN A 5 12.83 19.13 -3.20
CA GLN A 5 11.88 18.36 -2.43
C GLN A 5 11.30 17.33 -3.39
N SER A 6 11.77 16.08 -3.31
CA SER A 6 11.24 14.95 -4.05
C SER A 6 9.80 14.77 -3.61
N GLU A 7 8.87 15.42 -4.32
CA GLU A 7 7.42 15.24 -4.23
C GLU A 7 7.08 13.82 -4.73
N ALA A 8 7.57 12.80 -4.03
CA ALA A 8 7.18 11.40 -4.22
C ALA A 8 5.86 11.12 -3.47
N HIS A 9 4.93 12.08 -3.46
CA HIS A 9 3.55 11.77 -3.20
C HIS A 9 3.03 11.22 -4.52
N LEU A 10 3.18 9.91 -4.72
CA LEU A 10 2.62 9.22 -5.87
C LEU A 10 1.14 9.59 -5.95
N ASP A 11 0.77 10.47 -6.88
CA ASP A 11 -0.64 10.76 -7.16
C ASP A 11 -1.31 9.42 -7.45
N GLY A 12 -2.46 9.15 -6.84
CA GLY A 12 -3.11 7.83 -6.95
C GLY A 12 -3.30 7.35 -8.40
N ALA A 13 -3.49 8.30 -9.33
CA ALA A 13 -3.56 8.01 -10.77
C ALA A 13 -2.23 7.49 -11.35
N ALA A 14 -1.09 8.07 -10.96
CA ALA A 14 0.23 7.65 -11.40
C ALA A 14 0.60 6.28 -10.82
N LEU A 15 0.29 6.05 -9.54
CA LEU A 15 0.44 4.73 -8.91
C LEU A 15 -0.38 3.68 -9.64
N HIS A 16 -1.67 3.97 -9.90
CA HIS A 16 -2.54 3.03 -10.59
C HIS A 16 -2.04 2.68 -12.00
N GLN A 17 -1.52 3.66 -12.74
CA GLN A 17 -0.93 3.41 -14.05
C GLN A 17 0.34 2.56 -13.96
N ALA A 18 1.21 2.80 -12.99
CA ALA A 18 2.40 2.00 -12.75
C ALA A 18 2.02 0.55 -12.43
N LEU A 19 1.05 0.33 -11.54
CA LEU A 19 0.55 -1.01 -11.19
C LEU A 19 -0.06 -1.73 -12.40
N ALA A 20 -0.79 -1.02 -13.26
CA ALA A 20 -1.42 -1.61 -14.44
C ALA A 20 -0.40 -2.22 -15.43
N ILE A 21 0.74 -1.54 -15.65
CA ILE A 21 1.79 -1.99 -16.59
C ILE A 21 2.88 -2.84 -15.94
N ALA A 22 2.99 -2.81 -14.62
CA ALA A 22 3.97 -3.57 -13.85
C ALA A 22 3.70 -5.08 -13.88
N THR A 23 4.77 -5.86 -13.78
CA THR A 23 4.71 -7.30 -13.54
C THR A 23 4.24 -7.62 -12.12
N ALA A 24 3.89 -8.87 -11.82
CA ALA A 24 3.46 -9.27 -10.47
C ALA A 24 4.51 -8.93 -9.39
N GLU A 25 5.79 -9.17 -9.69
CA GLU A 25 6.91 -8.88 -8.80
C GLU A 25 7.09 -7.36 -8.60
N GLU A 26 6.99 -6.57 -9.68
CA GLU A 26 7.08 -5.11 -9.59
C GLU A 26 5.88 -4.50 -8.83
N ARG A 27 4.67 -5.03 -9.04
CA ARG A 27 3.47 -4.59 -8.30
C ARG A 27 3.64 -4.79 -6.81
N GLU A 28 4.16 -5.94 -6.39
CA GLU A 28 4.46 -6.22 -4.99
C GLU A 28 5.44 -5.20 -4.41
N ASP A 29 6.54 -4.92 -5.12
CA ASP A 29 7.54 -3.97 -4.66
C ASP A 29 6.99 -2.54 -4.53
N ILE A 30 6.26 -2.08 -5.54
CA ILE A 30 5.59 -0.77 -5.56
C ILE A 30 4.58 -0.65 -4.42
N LEU A 31 3.75 -1.68 -4.21
CA LEU A 31 2.73 -1.68 -3.16
C LEU A 31 3.36 -1.74 -1.77
N ARG A 32 4.41 -2.53 -1.59
CA ARG A 32 5.19 -2.60 -0.35
C ARG A 32 5.82 -1.24 -0.01
N GLU A 33 6.44 -0.58 -0.98
CA GLU A 33 6.99 0.77 -0.79
C GLU A 33 5.88 1.78 -0.48
N THR A 34 4.74 1.69 -1.16
CA THR A 34 3.57 2.54 -0.89
C THR A 34 3.07 2.36 0.55
N VAL A 35 2.90 1.11 1.02
CA VAL A 35 2.50 0.81 2.41
C VAL A 35 3.50 1.43 3.39
N ARG A 36 4.80 1.27 3.14
CA ARG A 36 5.87 1.83 3.97
C ARG A 36 5.80 3.35 4.04
N ALA A 37 5.62 4.01 2.89
CA ALA A 37 5.51 5.46 2.80
C ALA A 37 4.28 5.99 3.55
N GLN A 38 3.11 5.35 3.38
CA GLN A 38 1.90 5.74 4.11
C GLN A 38 2.04 5.51 5.63
N LEU A 39 2.72 4.45 6.05
CA LEU A 39 3.00 4.21 7.47
C LEU A 39 3.93 5.27 8.06
N ALA A 40 4.99 5.64 7.35
CA ALA A 40 5.90 6.70 7.79
C ALA A 40 5.23 8.08 7.82
N ASP A 41 4.25 8.32 6.94
CA ASP A 41 3.41 9.52 6.97
C ASP A 41 2.50 9.56 8.22
N ILE A 42 1.88 8.43 8.57
CA ILE A 42 0.92 8.33 9.68
C ILE A 42 1.62 8.24 11.06
N LEU A 43 2.66 7.42 11.18
CA LEU A 43 3.37 7.14 12.44
C LEU A 43 4.50 8.14 12.72
N SER A 44 4.53 9.29 12.03
CA SER A 44 5.66 10.22 11.97
C SER A 44 6.89 9.61 11.28
N PRO A 45 7.90 10.42 10.85
CA PRO A 45 9.03 9.98 10.00
C PRO A 45 10.04 9.11 10.75
N THR A 46 9.56 8.01 11.31
CA THR A 46 10.31 6.96 11.96
C THR A 46 10.57 5.90 10.90
N PRO A 47 11.81 5.39 10.77
CA PRO A 47 12.10 4.36 9.77
C PRO A 47 11.29 3.09 10.07
N ILE A 48 10.35 2.78 9.19
CA ILE A 48 9.57 1.53 9.24
C ILE A 48 10.39 0.44 8.54
N ASP A 49 10.54 -0.69 9.21
CA ASP A 49 11.22 -1.89 8.71
C ASP A 49 10.18 -2.86 8.11
N ASP A 50 10.57 -3.61 7.08
CA ASP A 50 9.64 -4.39 6.26
C ASP A 50 9.09 -5.66 6.92
N ASP A 51 9.79 -6.16 7.94
CA ASP A 51 9.36 -7.30 8.76
C ASP A 51 8.72 -6.83 10.08
N SER A 52 8.84 -5.54 10.41
CA SER A 52 8.33 -5.01 11.67
C SER A 52 6.82 -4.97 11.74
N ASN A 53 6.31 -5.36 12.91
CA ASN A 53 4.89 -5.43 13.17
C ASN A 53 4.30 -4.02 13.35
N PHE A 54 3.21 -3.71 12.64
CA PHE A 54 2.51 -2.43 12.73
C PHE A 54 2.17 -2.05 14.18
N LEU A 55 1.71 -3.02 14.97
CA LEU A 55 1.32 -2.79 16.37
C LEU A 55 2.53 -2.39 17.23
N GLU A 56 3.71 -2.96 16.96
CA GLU A 56 4.95 -2.62 17.67
C GLU A 56 5.51 -1.26 17.26
N ASN A 57 5.20 -0.80 16.04
CA ASN A 57 5.50 0.54 15.57
C ASN A 57 4.53 1.62 16.09
N GLY A 58 3.53 1.25 16.90
CA GLY A 58 2.57 2.18 17.47
C GLY A 58 1.32 2.40 16.61
N LEU A 59 1.05 1.52 15.64
CA LEU A 59 -0.20 1.53 14.88
C LEU A 59 -1.39 1.21 15.81
N THR A 60 -2.39 2.07 15.75
CA THR A 60 -3.63 2.02 16.53
C THR A 60 -4.82 1.75 15.62
N SER A 61 -6.00 1.40 16.16
CA SER A 61 -7.20 1.19 15.35
C SER A 61 -7.57 2.37 14.44
N LEU A 62 -7.30 3.61 14.89
CA LEU A 62 -7.59 4.82 14.12
C LEU A 62 -6.61 4.98 12.96
N THR A 63 -5.32 4.88 13.23
CA THR A 63 -4.26 4.96 12.20
C THR A 63 -4.31 3.78 11.23
N ALA A 64 -4.73 2.59 11.68
CA ALA A 64 -5.02 1.44 10.84
C ALA A 64 -6.13 1.74 9.82
N LEU A 65 -7.23 2.35 10.27
CA LEU A 65 -8.34 2.75 9.41
C LEU A 65 -7.94 3.85 8.42
N GLU A 66 -7.09 4.78 8.84
CA GLU A 66 -6.55 5.81 7.96
C GLU A 66 -5.63 5.21 6.89
N LEU A 67 -4.76 4.26 7.27
CA LEU A 67 -3.91 3.52 6.34
C LEU A 67 -4.74 2.78 5.30
N THR A 68 -5.75 1.99 5.71
CA THR A 68 -6.60 1.27 4.76
C THR A 68 -7.32 2.24 3.82
N ARG A 69 -7.88 3.34 4.32
CA ARG A 69 -8.53 4.35 3.47
C ARG A 69 -7.59 4.98 2.45
N LYS A 70 -6.38 5.35 2.87
CA LYS A 70 -5.35 5.90 1.96
C LYS A 70 -4.97 4.89 0.89
N LEU A 71 -4.70 3.65 1.28
CA LEU A 71 -4.35 2.58 0.34
C LEU A 71 -5.50 2.28 -0.63
N MET A 72 -6.74 2.15 -0.14
CA MET A 72 -7.95 1.98 -0.97
C MET A 72 -8.09 3.10 -1.99
N THR A 73 -7.81 4.36 -1.61
CA THR A 73 -7.89 5.51 -2.52
C THR A 73 -6.81 5.49 -3.59
N LEU A 74 -5.65 4.93 -3.27
CA LEU A 74 -4.48 4.87 -4.15
C LEU A 74 -4.53 3.67 -5.10
N THR A 75 -5.03 2.53 -4.65
CA THR A 75 -5.01 1.25 -5.39
C THR A 75 -6.35 0.83 -5.95
N ASP A 76 -7.45 1.49 -5.54
CA ASP A 76 -8.84 1.10 -5.84
C ASP A 76 -9.23 -0.31 -5.33
N VAL A 77 -8.42 -0.89 -4.45
CA VAL A 77 -8.66 -2.21 -3.85
C VAL A 77 -9.40 -2.05 -2.54
N GLU A 78 -10.44 -2.86 -2.31
CA GLU A 78 -11.12 -2.90 -1.02
C GLU A 78 -10.28 -3.65 0.02
N ILE A 79 -9.78 -2.93 1.02
CA ILE A 79 -8.94 -3.47 2.10
C ILE A 79 -9.73 -3.49 3.41
N PRO A 80 -10.14 -4.67 3.91
CA PRO A 80 -10.82 -4.75 5.18
C PRO A 80 -9.83 -4.52 6.33
N LEU A 81 -10.27 -3.88 7.41
CA LEU A 81 -9.42 -3.58 8.56
C LEU A 81 -8.79 -4.84 9.19
N VAL A 82 -9.49 -5.97 9.08
CA VAL A 82 -8.99 -7.28 9.53
C VAL A 82 -7.70 -7.69 8.81
N ALA A 83 -7.50 -7.28 7.55
CA ALA A 83 -6.27 -7.57 6.80
C ALA A 83 -5.04 -6.92 7.45
N ILE A 84 -5.17 -5.76 8.09
CA ILE A 84 -4.08 -5.13 8.85
C ILE A 84 -3.67 -5.99 10.06
N LEU A 85 -4.63 -6.72 10.64
CA LEU A 85 -4.39 -7.62 11.78
C LEU A 85 -3.84 -8.98 11.32
N GLU A 86 -4.29 -9.49 10.18
CA GLU A 86 -3.83 -10.75 9.58
C GLU A 86 -2.44 -10.61 8.94
N TYR A 87 -2.17 -9.45 8.35
CA TYR A 87 -0.93 -9.11 7.65
C TYR A 87 -0.27 -7.89 8.31
N PRO A 88 0.24 -8.04 9.56
CA PRO A 88 0.70 -6.91 10.34
C PRO A 88 2.10 -6.42 9.96
N SER A 89 2.57 -6.66 8.73
CA SER A 89 3.87 -6.19 8.25
C SER A 89 3.78 -5.58 6.85
N PRO A 90 4.63 -4.59 6.52
CA PRO A 90 4.61 -3.94 5.21
C PRO A 90 4.78 -4.93 4.06
N ALA A 91 5.68 -5.90 4.22
CA ALA A 91 5.92 -6.93 3.20
C ALA A 91 4.68 -7.80 2.97
N ARG A 92 4.02 -8.28 4.04
CA ARG A 92 2.82 -9.12 3.93
C ARG A 92 1.63 -8.37 3.38
N LEU A 93 1.42 -7.13 3.83
CA LEU A 93 0.32 -6.31 3.36
C LEU A 93 0.54 -5.93 1.89
N GLY A 94 1.77 -5.59 1.49
CA GLY A 94 2.12 -5.32 0.08
C GLY A 94 1.84 -6.52 -0.83
N HIS A 95 2.22 -7.73 -0.41
CA HIS A 95 1.91 -8.96 -1.15
C HIS A 95 0.40 -9.18 -1.31
N TYR A 96 -0.35 -9.10 -0.19
CA TYR A 96 -1.81 -9.23 -0.21
C TYR A 96 -2.47 -8.21 -1.16
N LEU A 97 -2.01 -6.96 -1.16
CA LEU A 97 -2.51 -5.93 -2.06
C LEU A 97 -2.19 -6.23 -3.52
N ALA A 98 -1.01 -6.78 -3.82
CA ALA A 98 -0.63 -7.13 -5.18
C ALA A 98 -1.51 -8.24 -5.73
N GLU A 99 -1.78 -9.26 -4.92
CA GLU A 99 -2.70 -10.34 -5.24
C GLU A 99 -4.14 -9.83 -5.41
N ALA A 100 -4.62 -8.99 -4.49
CA ALA A 100 -5.97 -8.43 -4.55
C ALA A 100 -6.15 -7.49 -5.76
N TYR A 101 -5.17 -6.61 -6.03
CA TYR A 101 -5.15 -5.75 -7.21
C TYR A 101 -5.15 -6.58 -8.49
N ALA A 102 -4.31 -7.61 -8.55
CA ALA A 102 -4.28 -8.53 -9.68
C ALA A 102 -5.63 -9.26 -9.82
N ALA A 103 -6.29 -9.69 -8.75
CA ALA A 103 -7.59 -10.35 -8.83
C ALA A 103 -8.69 -9.43 -9.37
N VAL A 104 -8.73 -8.16 -8.93
CA VAL A 104 -9.71 -7.16 -9.39
C VAL A 104 -9.47 -6.76 -10.84
N ASN A 105 -8.20 -6.57 -11.25
CA ASN A 105 -7.84 -6.13 -12.60
C ASN A 105 -7.66 -7.27 -13.61
N SER A 106 -7.41 -8.51 -13.14
CA SER A 106 -7.50 -9.72 -13.95
C SER A 106 -8.93 -10.21 -14.12
N GLY A 107 -9.91 -9.42 -13.65
CA GLY A 107 -11.31 -9.45 -14.09
C GLY A 107 -11.43 -9.15 -15.58
N ASP A 108 -10.83 -10.02 -16.39
CA ASP A 108 -11.29 -10.39 -17.71
C ASP A 108 -12.81 -10.48 -17.66
N GLY A 109 -13.49 -9.50 -18.26
CA GLY A 109 -14.38 -9.67 -19.42
C GLY A 109 -15.35 -10.86 -19.49
N ALA A 110 -15.55 -11.65 -18.44
CA ALA A 110 -16.48 -12.77 -18.40
C ALA A 110 -17.87 -12.28 -17.95
N THR A 111 -18.42 -11.31 -18.67
CA THR A 111 -19.88 -11.16 -18.77
C THR A 111 -20.34 -11.98 -19.98
N ALA A 112 -20.96 -13.13 -19.70
CA ALA A 112 -21.80 -13.88 -20.64
C ALA A 112 -23.16 -14.14 -20.00
#